data_AF-A0A363MTU9-F1
#
_entry.id   AF-A0A363MTU9-F1
#
_cell.length_a   1.000
_cell.length_b   1.000
_cell.length_c   1.000
_cell.angle_alpha   90.00
_cell.angle_beta   90.00
_cell.angle_gamma   90.00
#
_symmetry.space_group_name_H-M   'P 1'
#
loop_
_entity.id
_entity.type
_entity.pdbx_description
1 polymer ?
#
loop_
_entity_poly.entity_id
_entity_poly.type
_entity_poly.pdbx_seq_one_letter_code
_entity_poly.pdbx_strand_id
1 'polypeptide(L)'
;MKHVVYLIFFVIFSGCNSNTPKDLTKKPEPTELIGEWKLDLASYNAMMHYGYKCNDVRLTLNEDGSFETENFPNVINKVTKEQYADCQSIDGEWSIEKRFSKEKWAVLLKFDKYQIYGGNNLILFEVLMENKKLILRHSFLDYKDLNSEERLQFFKIEHQNSSR
;
A
#
# COMPACT_ATOMS: atom_id res chain seq x y z
N MET A 1 -14.83 62.29 13.79
CA MET A 1 -15.66 61.08 13.74
C MET A 1 -15.23 60.31 12.49
N LYS A 2 -14.43 59.23 12.59
CA LYS A 2 -14.84 57.82 12.83
C LYS A 2 -15.86 57.38 11.76
N HIS A 3 -15.64 56.44 10.82
CA HIS A 3 -14.63 55.40 10.57
C HIS A 3 -14.64 55.07 9.06
N VAL A 4 -13.48 54.82 8.45
CA VAL A 4 -13.36 54.17 7.13
C VAL A 4 -13.37 52.66 7.37
N VAL A 5 -14.41 51.97 6.91
CA VAL A 5 -14.53 50.52 7.03
C VAL A 5 -13.94 49.90 5.75
N TYR A 6 -12.71 49.39 5.86
CA TYR A 6 -12.14 48.50 4.85
C TYR A 6 -12.72 47.10 5.05
N LEU A 7 -13.56 46.67 4.11
CA LEU A 7 -14.11 45.32 4.04
C LEU A 7 -13.04 44.40 3.44
N ILE A 8 -12.23 43.76 4.30
CA ILE A 8 -11.29 42.73 3.88
C ILE A 8 -12.08 41.44 3.65
N PHE A 9 -12.29 41.07 2.39
CA PHE A 9 -12.73 39.74 2.00
C PHE A 9 -11.58 38.75 2.27
N PHE A 10 -11.59 38.11 3.44
CA PHE A 10 -10.76 36.94 3.71
C PHE A 10 -11.34 35.75 2.93
N VAL A 11 -10.81 35.50 1.74
CA VAL A 11 -11.04 34.24 1.02
C VAL A 11 -10.17 33.19 1.71
N ILE A 12 -10.74 32.54 2.72
CA ILE A 12 -10.18 31.31 3.27
C ILE A 12 -10.43 30.24 2.20
N PHE A 13 -9.44 29.99 1.35
CA PHE A 13 -9.37 28.73 0.61
C PHE A 13 -9.23 27.62 1.64
N SER A 14 -10.36 27.09 2.11
CA SER A 14 -10.43 25.75 2.67
C SER A 14 -9.97 24.82 1.56
N GLY A 15 -8.66 24.58 1.49
CA GLY A 15 -8.10 23.55 0.64
C GLY A 15 -8.82 22.27 1.03
N CYS A 16 -9.69 21.77 0.15
CA CYS A 16 -10.14 20.40 0.22
C CYS A 16 -8.88 19.54 0.18
N ASN A 17 -8.38 19.14 1.35
CA ASN A 17 -7.51 17.98 1.45
C ASN A 17 -8.37 16.81 0.98
N SER A 18 -8.33 16.53 -0.33
CA SER A 18 -8.93 15.31 -0.82
C SER A 18 -8.09 14.19 -0.20
N ASN A 19 -8.72 13.39 0.66
CA ASN A 19 -8.15 12.17 1.24
C ASN A 19 -7.99 11.07 0.17
N THR A 20 -7.85 11.46 -1.10
CA THR A 20 -7.72 10.54 -2.22
C THR A 20 -6.23 10.33 -2.45
N PRO A 21 -5.75 9.08 -2.46
CA PRO A 21 -4.38 8.77 -2.86
C PRO A 21 -4.02 9.35 -4.22
N LYS A 22 -2.80 9.86 -4.35
CA LYS A 22 -2.28 10.47 -5.58
C LYS A 22 -1.01 9.76 -6.05
N ASP A 23 -0.82 9.70 -7.37
CA ASP A 23 0.39 9.15 -7.96
C ASP A 23 1.62 10.01 -7.61
N LEU A 24 2.78 9.37 -7.48
CA LEU A 24 4.05 10.06 -7.30
C LEU A 24 4.58 10.62 -8.62
N THR A 25 4.97 11.89 -8.63
CA THR A 25 5.58 12.54 -9.80
C THR A 25 7.08 12.27 -9.93
N LYS A 26 7.72 11.88 -8.82
CA LYS A 26 9.15 11.56 -8.74
C LYS A 26 9.34 10.14 -8.24
N LYS A 27 10.47 9.54 -8.62
CA LYS A 27 10.87 8.24 -8.09
C LYS A 27 11.01 8.37 -6.57
N PRO A 28 10.37 7.50 -5.76
CA PRO A 28 10.63 7.46 -4.33
C PRO A 28 12.06 6.98 -4.08
N GLU A 29 12.72 7.55 -3.08
CA GLU A 29 14.02 7.07 -2.62
C GLU A 29 13.83 5.76 -1.83
N PRO A 30 14.75 4.78 -1.96
CA PRO A 30 14.63 3.51 -1.23
C PRO A 30 14.47 3.68 0.28
N THR A 31 15.14 4.66 0.87
CA THR A 31 15.07 4.98 2.31
C THR A 31 13.68 5.44 2.76
N GLU A 32 12.89 6.02 1.86
CA GLU A 32 11.48 6.38 2.15
C GLU A 32 10.60 5.13 2.23
N LEU A 33 11.00 4.03 1.60
CA LEU A 33 10.23 2.78 1.51
C LEU A 33 10.64 1.74 2.56
N ILE A 34 11.92 1.68 2.92
CA ILE A 34 12.47 0.74 3.92
C ILE A 34 11.75 0.87 5.26
N GLY A 35 11.34 -0.26 5.85
CA GLY A 35 10.67 -0.32 7.14
C GLY A 35 9.46 -1.25 7.14
N GLU A 36 8.72 -1.22 8.25
CA GLU A 36 7.53 -2.04 8.46
C GLU A 36 6.27 -1.34 7.95
N TRP A 37 5.37 -2.13 7.37
CA TRP A 37 4.13 -1.70 6.76
C TRP A 37 2.98 -2.56 7.25
N LYS A 38 1.85 -1.93 7.59
CA LYS A 38 0.66 -2.60 8.09
C LYS A 38 -0.53 -2.39 7.17
N LEU A 39 -1.29 -3.45 6.97
CA LEU A 39 -2.52 -3.42 6.18
C LEU A 39 -3.61 -2.55 6.84
N ASP A 40 -4.40 -1.84 6.03
CA ASP A 40 -5.50 -1.01 6.52
C ASP A 40 -6.80 -1.79 6.81
N LEU A 41 -7.71 -1.17 7.56
CA LEU A 41 -8.97 -1.79 7.97
C LEU A 41 -9.88 -2.17 6.79
N ALA A 42 -9.92 -1.33 5.74
CA ALA A 42 -10.71 -1.59 4.55
C ALA A 42 -10.24 -2.85 3.83
N SER A 43 -8.92 -3.00 3.68
CA SER A 43 -8.28 -4.19 3.13
C SER A 43 -8.55 -5.45 3.97
N TYR A 44 -8.56 -5.37 5.31
CA TYR A 44 -9.00 -6.49 6.14
C TYR A 44 -10.45 -6.89 5.86
N ASN A 45 -11.36 -5.92 5.77
CA ASN A 45 -12.77 -6.18 5.49
C ASN A 45 -12.95 -6.84 4.12
N ALA A 46 -12.22 -6.39 3.11
CA ALA A 46 -12.24 -6.99 1.78
C ALA A 46 -11.69 -8.43 1.77
N MET A 47 -10.56 -8.68 2.43
CA MET A 47 -10.01 -10.03 2.57
C MET A 47 -11.03 -10.98 3.22
N MET A 48 -11.66 -10.56 4.32
CA MET A 48 -12.69 -11.34 5.01
C MET A 48 -13.91 -11.62 4.13
N HIS A 49 -14.36 -10.64 3.33
CA HIS A 49 -15.45 -10.82 2.37
C HIS A 49 -15.12 -11.94 1.36
N TYR A 50 -13.85 -12.07 0.99
CA TYR A 50 -13.35 -13.13 0.11
C TYR A 50 -12.97 -14.44 0.82
N GLY A 51 -13.26 -14.56 2.11
CA GLY A 51 -13.06 -15.78 2.89
C GLY A 51 -11.67 -15.92 3.53
N TYR A 52 -10.78 -14.94 3.38
CA TYR A 52 -9.44 -14.97 3.99
C TYR A 52 -9.49 -14.42 5.42
N LYS A 53 -9.13 -15.25 6.39
CA LYS A 53 -9.14 -14.87 7.82
C LYS A 53 -7.74 -14.52 8.34
N CYS A 54 -7.11 -13.55 7.69
CA CYS A 54 -5.77 -13.09 8.04
C CYS A 54 -5.83 -11.85 8.93
N ASN A 55 -5.21 -11.95 10.10
CA ASN A 55 -5.11 -10.86 11.07
C ASN A 55 -3.65 -10.37 11.14
N ASP A 56 -3.48 -9.09 11.45
CA ASP A 56 -2.16 -8.45 11.61
C ASP A 56 -1.19 -8.75 10.44
N VAL A 57 -1.67 -8.53 9.21
CA VAL A 57 -0.87 -8.64 7.99
C VAL A 57 0.17 -7.53 7.96
N ARG A 58 1.44 -7.94 7.88
CA ARG A 58 2.61 -7.06 7.85
C ARG A 58 3.47 -7.33 6.63
N LEU A 59 4.14 -6.28 6.17
CA LEU A 59 5.16 -6.31 5.13
C LEU A 59 6.36 -5.50 5.63
N THR A 60 7.55 -6.08 5.59
CA THR A 60 8.79 -5.40 5.94
C THR A 60 9.66 -5.32 4.70
N LEU A 61 10.10 -4.11 4.34
CA LEU A 61 11.08 -3.88 3.28
C LEU A 61 12.43 -3.56 3.93
N ASN A 62 13.43 -4.42 3.73
CA ASN A 62 14.75 -4.28 4.33
C ASN A 62 15.71 -3.48 3.44
N GLU A 63 16.74 -2.90 4.05
CA GLU A 63 17.74 -2.07 3.38
C GLU A 63 18.61 -2.85 2.38
N ASP A 64 18.81 -4.14 2.63
CA ASP A 64 19.58 -5.03 1.75
C ASP A 64 18.82 -5.46 0.48
N GLY A 65 17.58 -4.99 0.30
CA GLY A 65 16.73 -5.36 -0.82
C GLY A 65 15.90 -6.63 -0.58
N SER A 66 15.96 -7.25 0.60
CA SER A 66 15.06 -8.34 0.98
C SER A 66 13.73 -7.81 1.53
N PHE A 67 12.67 -8.60 1.44
CA PHE A 67 11.42 -8.33 2.14
C PHE A 67 10.92 -9.56 2.88
N GLU A 68 10.07 -9.31 3.87
CA GLU A 68 9.37 -10.35 4.62
C GLU A 68 7.90 -9.95 4.79
N THR A 69 7.03 -10.95 4.86
CA THR A 69 5.60 -10.76 5.15
C THR A 69 5.16 -11.68 6.26
N GLU A 70 4.24 -11.20 7.09
CA GLU A 70 3.58 -11.98 8.12
C GLU A 70 2.08 -12.02 7.85
N ASN A 71 1.47 -13.21 8.00
CA ASN A 71 0.04 -13.45 7.81
C ASN A 71 -0.50 -12.98 6.44
N PHE A 72 0.32 -12.93 5.40
CA PHE A 72 -0.07 -12.47 4.08
C PHE A 72 -1.13 -13.42 3.45
N PRO A 73 -2.17 -12.90 2.76
CA PRO A 73 -3.22 -13.74 2.20
C PRO A 73 -2.66 -14.71 1.14
N ASN A 74 -3.00 -15.99 1.29
CA ASN A 74 -2.63 -17.04 0.36
C ASN A 74 -3.70 -17.25 -0.72
N VAL A 75 -3.55 -16.56 -1.84
CA VAL A 75 -4.55 -16.59 -2.93
C VAL A 75 -4.41 -17.79 -3.88
N ILE A 76 -3.59 -18.80 -3.56
CA ILE A 76 -3.44 -20.04 -4.35
C ILE A 76 -4.75 -20.79 -4.48
N ASN A 77 -5.51 -20.92 -3.39
CA ASN A 77 -6.71 -21.75 -3.30
C ASN A 77 -7.74 -21.41 -4.40
N LYS A 78 -7.85 -20.13 -4.76
CA LYS A 78 -8.75 -19.67 -5.84
C LYS A 78 -8.34 -20.19 -7.22
N VAL A 79 -7.06 -20.48 -7.43
CA VAL A 79 -6.49 -20.90 -8.72
C VAL A 79 -6.37 -22.41 -8.82
N THR A 80 -5.90 -23.10 -7.78
CA THR A 80 -5.56 -24.54 -7.86
C THR A 80 -6.66 -25.47 -7.36
N LYS A 81 -7.71 -24.96 -6.70
CA LYS A 81 -8.76 -25.76 -6.01
C LYS A 81 -8.23 -26.69 -4.91
N GLU A 82 -6.96 -26.57 -4.55
CA GLU A 82 -6.35 -27.23 -3.40
C GLU A 82 -6.64 -26.43 -2.12
N GLN A 83 -6.59 -27.08 -0.96
CA GLN A 83 -6.78 -26.43 0.34
C GLN A 83 -5.42 -26.11 0.98
N TYR A 84 -4.96 -24.88 0.79
CA TYR A 84 -3.88 -24.29 1.57
C TYR A 84 -4.44 -23.46 2.74
N ALA A 85 -3.59 -23.17 3.74
CA ALA A 85 -3.93 -22.22 4.79
C ALA A 85 -4.25 -20.84 4.19
N ASP A 86 -5.22 -20.13 4.77
CA ASP A 86 -5.67 -18.80 4.30
C ASP A 86 -4.56 -17.76 4.27
N CYS A 87 -3.55 -17.92 5.14
CA CYS A 87 -2.49 -16.95 5.38
C CYS A 87 -1.13 -17.67 5.41
N GLN A 88 -0.09 -16.95 5.03
CA GLN A 88 1.27 -17.47 4.96
C GLN A 88 2.28 -16.36 5.25
N SER A 89 3.45 -16.75 5.73
CA SER A 89 4.63 -15.88 5.76
C SER A 89 5.50 -16.16 4.56
N ILE A 90 6.01 -15.09 3.96
CA ILE A 90 6.76 -15.16 2.71
C ILE A 90 7.90 -14.15 2.75
N ASP A 91 9.03 -14.55 2.22
CA ASP A 91 10.22 -13.75 1.99
C ASP A 91 10.64 -13.72 0.51
N GLY A 92 11.54 -12.79 0.18
CA GLY A 92 12.12 -12.65 -1.15
C GLY A 92 12.83 -11.32 -1.35
N GLU A 93 12.90 -10.87 -2.60
CA GLU A 93 13.56 -9.62 -3.01
C GLU A 93 12.56 -8.53 -3.38
N TRP A 94 12.88 -7.27 -3.11
CA TRP A 94 12.09 -6.13 -3.56
C TRP A 94 12.90 -5.11 -4.38
N SER A 95 12.21 -4.43 -5.30
CA SER A 95 12.79 -3.34 -6.09
C SER A 95 11.78 -2.23 -6.34
N ILE A 96 12.28 -1.05 -6.76
CA ILE A 96 11.45 0.07 -7.22
C ILE A 96 11.42 0.07 -8.74
N GLU A 97 10.23 -0.10 -9.30
CA GLU A 97 10.01 -0.15 -10.73
C GLU A 97 9.13 1.00 -11.22
N LYS A 98 9.33 1.43 -12.47
CA LYS A 98 8.36 2.28 -13.17
C LYS A 98 7.49 1.40 -14.04
N ARG A 99 6.17 1.37 -13.79
CA ARG A 99 5.23 0.68 -14.68
C ARG A 99 5.13 1.46 -15.99
N PHE A 100 5.85 1.01 -17.01
CA PHE A 100 5.92 1.65 -18.33
C PHE A 100 4.54 1.93 -18.95
N SER A 101 3.56 1.05 -18.73
CA SER A 101 2.21 1.23 -19.28
C SER A 101 1.38 2.33 -18.61
N LYS A 102 1.81 2.85 -17.45
CA LYS A 102 1.04 3.84 -16.67
C LYS A 102 1.86 5.02 -16.14
N GLU A 103 3.17 5.03 -16.38
CA GLU A 103 4.12 5.98 -15.80
C GLU A 103 4.13 6.05 -14.26
N LYS A 104 3.60 5.02 -13.58
CA LYS A 104 3.50 4.98 -12.12
C LYS A 104 4.70 4.29 -11.48
N TRP A 105 5.11 4.78 -10.31
CA TRP A 105 6.09 4.11 -9.47
C TRP A 105 5.46 2.97 -8.69
N ALA A 106 6.17 1.87 -8.56
CA ALA A 106 5.72 0.68 -7.88
C ALA A 106 6.85 0.00 -7.11
N VAL A 107 6.51 -0.68 -6.02
CA VAL A 107 7.34 -1.69 -5.38
C VAL A 107 7.01 -3.03 -6.02
N LEU A 108 8.02 -3.67 -6.59
CA LEU A 108 7.93 -5.06 -7.05
C LEU A 108 8.41 -5.95 -5.91
N LEU A 109 7.58 -6.90 -5.48
CA LEU A 109 7.97 -8.02 -4.63
C LEU A 109 8.17 -9.24 -5.51
N LYS A 110 9.32 -9.90 -5.38
CA LYS A 110 9.67 -11.13 -6.07
C LYS A 110 9.88 -12.24 -5.06
N PHE A 111 8.98 -13.20 -5.06
CA PHE A 111 8.99 -14.35 -4.17
C PHE A 111 9.90 -15.44 -4.72
N ASP A 112 10.50 -16.22 -3.82
CA ASP A 112 11.33 -17.36 -4.19
C ASP A 112 10.52 -18.55 -4.75
N LYS A 113 9.21 -18.61 -4.44
CA LYS A 113 8.34 -19.73 -4.86
C LYS A 113 7.19 -19.26 -5.75
N TYR A 114 7.02 -19.94 -6.88
CA TYR A 114 6.00 -19.64 -7.91
C TYR A 114 4.55 -19.79 -7.49
N GLN A 115 4.27 -20.45 -6.37
CA GLN A 115 2.88 -20.76 -6.02
C GLN A 115 2.20 -19.59 -5.31
N ILE A 116 2.94 -18.77 -4.59
CA ILE A 116 2.46 -17.94 -3.47
C ILE A 116 1.28 -17.01 -3.76
N TYR A 117 1.19 -16.40 -4.95
CA TYR A 117 0.10 -15.47 -5.28
C TYR A 117 -0.64 -15.89 -6.55
N GLY A 118 -1.37 -17.01 -6.47
CA GLY A 118 -2.18 -17.51 -7.58
C GLY A 118 -1.34 -18.06 -8.73
N GLY A 119 -0.18 -18.65 -8.42
CA GLY A 119 0.76 -19.16 -9.43
C GLY A 119 1.73 -18.11 -9.99
N ASN A 120 1.78 -16.91 -9.38
CA ASN A 120 2.73 -15.86 -9.73
C ASN A 120 3.81 -15.72 -8.65
N ASN A 121 5.07 -15.54 -9.06
CA ASN A 121 6.19 -15.23 -8.17
C ASN A 121 6.45 -13.72 -8.05
N LEU A 122 5.58 -12.86 -8.58
CA LEU A 122 5.72 -11.41 -8.54
C LEU A 122 4.41 -10.74 -8.09
N ILE A 123 4.51 -9.73 -7.22
CA ILE A 123 3.41 -8.77 -6.94
C ILE A 123 3.94 -7.36 -7.10
N LEU A 124 3.16 -6.50 -7.78
CA LEU A 124 3.43 -5.07 -7.89
C LEU A 124 2.45 -4.27 -7.02
N PHE A 125 3.01 -3.47 -6.11
CA PHE A 125 2.29 -2.45 -5.34
C PHE A 125 2.55 -1.08 -5.94
N GLU A 126 1.52 -0.36 -6.37
CA GLU A 126 1.66 1.06 -6.73
C GLU A 126 2.05 1.86 -5.48
N VAL A 127 3.04 2.76 -5.62
CA VAL A 127 3.45 3.68 -4.54
C VAL A 127 2.70 4.99 -4.74
N LEU A 128 1.90 5.37 -3.75
CA LEU A 128 1.04 6.55 -3.80
C LEU A 128 1.29 7.46 -2.59
N MET A 129 0.83 8.70 -2.69
CA MET A 129 0.83 9.67 -1.60
C MET A 129 -0.59 9.89 -1.10
N GLU A 130 -0.83 9.66 0.19
CA GLU A 130 -2.09 9.94 0.87
C GLU A 130 -1.78 10.67 2.18
N ASN A 131 -2.39 11.86 2.39
CA ASN A 131 -2.18 12.66 3.60
C ASN A 131 -0.70 12.91 3.94
N LYS A 132 0.13 13.18 2.91
CA LYS A 132 1.58 13.39 3.00
C LYS A 132 2.37 12.16 3.47
N LYS A 133 1.77 10.97 3.43
CA LYS A 133 2.40 9.69 3.74
C LYS A 133 2.40 8.80 2.50
N LEU A 134 3.47 8.04 2.35
CA LEU A 134 3.52 6.99 1.34
C LEU A 134 2.61 5.83 1.73
N ILE A 135 1.94 5.28 0.74
CA ILE A 135 1.16 4.05 0.85
C ILE A 135 1.57 3.09 -0.26
N LEU A 136 1.49 1.80 0.03
CA LEU A 136 1.64 0.75 -0.98
C LEU A 136 0.28 0.18 -1.28
N ARG A 137 -0.08 0.08 -2.56
CA ARG A 137 -1.41 -0.37 -2.96
C ARG A 137 -1.38 -1.37 -4.09
N HIS A 138 -2.03 -2.51 -3.87
CA HIS A 138 -2.28 -3.53 -4.87
C HIS A 138 -3.78 -3.76 -4.97
N SER A 139 -4.31 -3.77 -6.20
CA SER A 139 -5.73 -4.10 -6.39
C SER A 139 -5.93 -5.60 -6.33
N PHE A 140 -7.02 -6.04 -5.72
CA PHE A 140 -7.36 -7.45 -5.61
C PHE A 140 -8.01 -8.00 -6.89
N LEU A 141 -8.68 -7.14 -7.68
CA LEU A 141 -9.45 -7.56 -8.88
C LEU A 141 -9.31 -6.60 -10.08
N ASP A 142 -9.39 -5.28 -9.88
CA ASP A 142 -9.23 -4.29 -10.95
C ASP A 142 -8.26 -3.17 -10.55
N TYR A 143 -7.10 -3.13 -11.23
CA TYR A 143 -6.05 -2.15 -10.99
C TYR A 143 -6.43 -0.71 -11.37
N LYS A 144 -7.59 -0.50 -12.00
CA LYS A 144 -8.07 0.84 -12.41
C LYS A 144 -8.95 1.49 -11.34
N ASP A 145 -9.57 0.70 -10.46
CA ASP A 145 -10.42 1.24 -9.41
C ASP A 145 -9.64 1.44 -8.11
N LEU A 146 -9.03 2.63 -8.02
CA LEU A 146 -8.33 3.09 -6.82
C LEU A 146 -9.28 3.57 -5.72
N ASN A 147 -10.59 3.48 -5.89
CA ASN A 147 -11.55 3.74 -4.81
C ASN A 147 -12.21 2.45 -4.33
N SER A 148 -11.94 1.33 -4.98
CA SER A 148 -12.46 0.03 -4.55
C SER A 148 -11.97 -0.31 -3.15
N GLU A 149 -12.89 -0.85 -2.36
CA GLU A 149 -12.61 -1.52 -1.10
C GLU A 149 -11.84 -2.84 -1.35
N GLU A 150 -11.89 -3.39 -2.57
CA GLU A 150 -11.25 -4.65 -2.97
C GLU A 150 -9.77 -4.47 -3.30
N ARG A 151 -8.99 -4.11 -2.29
CA ARG A 151 -7.58 -3.77 -2.40
C ARG A 151 -6.79 -4.30 -1.23
N LEU A 152 -5.49 -4.43 -1.42
CA LEU A 152 -4.50 -4.51 -0.36
C LEU A 152 -3.78 -3.16 -0.29
N GLN A 153 -3.97 -2.43 0.80
CA GLN A 153 -3.27 -1.18 1.05
C GLN A 153 -2.52 -1.23 2.37
N PHE A 154 -1.25 -0.86 2.29
CA PHE A 154 -0.37 -0.80 3.43
C PHE A 154 0.02 0.64 3.74
N PHE A 155 0.07 0.92 5.04
CA PHE A 155 0.62 2.15 5.60
C PHE A 155 1.90 1.83 6.34
N LYS A 156 2.92 2.68 6.18
CA LYS A 156 4.18 2.54 6.90
C LYS A 156 3.95 2.75 8.40
N ILE A 157 4.49 1.87 9.23
CA ILE A 157 4.51 2.04 10.67
C ILE A 157 5.59 3.05 11.00
N GLU A 158 5.19 4.20 11.51
CA GLU A 158 6.13 5.18 12.06
C GLU A 158 6.52 4.71 13.45
N HIS A 159 7.77 4.25 13.61
CA HIS A 159 8.34 4.15 14.94
C HIS A 159 8.48 5.56 15.49
N GLN A 160 7.65 5.91 16.47
CA GLN A 160 7.93 7.08 17.28
C GLN A 160 9.27 6.83 17.96
N ASN A 161 10.33 7.49 17.50
CA ASN A 161 11.56 7.59 18.28
C ASN A 161 11.16 8.20 19.62
N SER A 162 11.03 7.36 20.65
CA SER A 162 10.87 7.84 22.01
C SER A 162 12.17 8.55 22.33
N SER A 163 12.15 9.88 22.19
CA SER A 163 13.24 10.74 22.58
C SER A 163 13.27 10.68 24.11
N ARG A 164 14.18 9.87 24.67
CA ARG A 164 14.56 9.92 26.08
C ARG A 164 15.83 10.73 26.22
#